data_AF-A0A2N1W8U0-F1
#
_entry.id   AF-A0A2N1W8U0-F1
#
_cell.length_a   1.000
_cell.length_b   1.000
_cell.length_c   1.000
_cell.angle_alpha   90.00
_cell.angle_beta   90.00
_cell.angle_gamma   90.00
#
_symmetry.space_group_name_H-M   'P 1'
#
loop_
_entity.id
_entity.type
_entity.pdbx_description
1 polymer ?
#
loop_
_entity_poly.entity_id
_entity_poly.type
_entity_poly.pdbx_seq_one_letter_code
_entity_poly.pdbx_strand_id
1 'polypeptide(L)'
;DVTWSASADRDRLTATARILHGRGLQAAAIELFSPALTTGDEWLLAIRLLGPADQVLAEGRRLADSSDLAWRELRGEQQVLLWNGSARAVTTVPVTIRLGVLAAGIDDAIDLVVARLGEGLLSAGPASGMLRWSGETTAAALRDLRLELAGREIPMTIERAPRNISREVGMLGAYREGGGLAVSQLRLSHDPQRVFATPLDAETGS
;
A
#
# COMPACT_ATOMS: atom_id res chain seq x y z
N ASP A 1 -18.33 7.89 10.96
CA ASP A 1 -16.95 7.66 10.50
C ASP A 1 -16.04 8.00 11.67
N VAL A 2 -15.26 7.04 12.16
CA VAL A 2 -14.32 7.21 13.27
C VAL A 2 -13.05 6.46 12.91
N THR A 3 -11.88 7.04 13.19
CA THR A 3 -10.59 6.36 13.00
C THR A 3 -9.93 6.12 14.34
N TRP A 4 -9.49 4.90 14.58
CA TRP A 4 -8.67 4.52 15.72
C TRP A 4 -7.24 4.25 15.27
N SER A 5 -6.28 4.62 16.09
CA SER A 5 -4.85 4.40 15.80
C SER A 5 -4.13 3.84 17.02
N ALA A 6 -3.13 2.99 16.79
CA ALA A 6 -2.17 2.55 17.79
C ALA A 6 -0.75 2.59 17.18
N SER A 7 0.24 2.97 17.98
CA SER A 7 1.66 2.93 17.61
C SER A 7 2.38 1.87 18.44
N ALA A 8 3.24 1.07 17.81
CA ALA A 8 4.04 0.01 18.41
C ALA A 8 5.03 -0.57 17.38
N ASP A 9 5.78 -1.59 17.77
CA ASP A 9 6.54 -2.43 16.83
C ASP A 9 5.65 -3.01 15.72
N ARG A 10 6.16 -3.01 14.49
CA ARG A 10 5.46 -3.46 13.28
C ARG A 10 4.81 -4.83 13.45
N ASP A 11 5.58 -5.83 13.91
CA ASP A 11 5.12 -7.21 13.99
C ASP A 11 3.96 -7.37 15.00
N ARG A 12 3.98 -6.58 16.08
CA ARG A 12 2.87 -6.53 17.05
C ARG A 12 1.61 -5.94 16.42
N LEU A 13 1.76 -4.90 15.61
CA LEU A 13 0.65 -4.27 14.89
C LEU A 13 0.05 -5.20 13.82
N THR A 14 0.87 -5.85 12.99
CA THR A 14 0.36 -6.76 11.94
C THR A 14 -0.25 -8.03 12.52
N ALA A 15 0.29 -8.56 13.63
CA ALA A 15 -0.34 -9.64 14.39
C ALA A 15 -1.71 -9.21 14.94
N THR A 16 -1.81 -8.02 15.54
CA THR A 16 -3.08 -7.49 16.07
C THR A 16 -4.11 -7.29 14.96
N ALA A 17 -3.71 -6.72 13.83
CA ALA A 17 -4.59 -6.53 12.67
C ALA A 17 -5.17 -7.84 12.15
N ARG A 18 -4.36 -8.91 12.09
CA ARG A 18 -4.81 -10.25 11.70
C ARG A 18 -5.79 -10.85 12.70
N ILE A 19 -5.54 -10.68 14.01
CA ILE A 19 -6.47 -11.12 15.07
C ILE A 19 -7.81 -10.39 14.94
N LEU A 20 -7.78 -9.08 14.76
CA LEU A 20 -8.97 -8.25 14.59
C LEU A 20 -9.80 -8.66 13.38
N HIS A 21 -9.13 -8.87 12.24
CA HIS A 21 -9.77 -9.35 11.03
C HIS A 21 -10.36 -10.76 11.21
N GLY A 22 -9.61 -11.68 11.82
CA GLY A 22 -10.08 -13.04 12.12
C GLY A 22 -11.26 -13.10 13.11
N ARG A 23 -11.40 -12.08 13.97
CA ARG A 23 -12.55 -11.89 14.86
C ARG A 23 -13.75 -11.19 14.19
N GLY A 24 -13.64 -10.86 12.90
CA GLY A 24 -14.73 -10.27 12.13
C GLY A 24 -14.99 -8.79 12.42
N LEU A 25 -13.98 -8.03 12.85
CA LEU A 25 -14.09 -6.58 13.01
C LEU A 25 -14.61 -5.94 11.72
N GLN A 26 -15.73 -5.24 11.80
CA GLN A 26 -16.33 -4.56 10.65
C GLN A 26 -15.65 -3.20 10.42
N ALA A 27 -14.43 -3.24 9.88
CA ALA A 27 -13.68 -2.06 9.53
C ALA A 27 -13.79 -1.76 8.02
N ALA A 28 -13.93 -0.47 7.68
CA ALA A 28 -13.84 0.00 6.30
C ALA A 28 -12.38 0.00 5.80
N ALA A 29 -11.41 0.14 6.70
CA ALA A 29 -9.99 0.02 6.41
C ALA A 29 -9.21 -0.42 7.65
N ILE A 30 -8.17 -1.25 7.44
CA ILE A 30 -7.16 -1.62 8.44
C ILE A 30 -5.81 -1.43 7.75
N GLU A 31 -5.14 -0.33 8.05
CA GLU A 31 -3.95 0.13 7.32
C GLU A 31 -2.79 0.38 8.28
N LEU A 32 -1.63 -0.17 7.94
CA LEU A 32 -0.36 0.01 8.61
C LEU A 32 0.45 1.08 7.87
N PHE A 33 1.07 1.99 8.60
CA PHE A 33 1.89 3.06 8.07
C PHE A 33 3.29 3.05 8.69
N SER A 34 4.32 3.26 7.86
CA SER A 34 5.69 3.45 8.32
C SER A 34 5.85 4.73 9.15
N PRO A 35 6.80 4.77 10.10
CA PRO A 35 7.22 6.00 10.80
C PRO A 35 7.42 7.19 9.86
N ALA A 36 8.14 6.99 8.74
CA ALA A 36 8.41 8.05 7.77
C ALA A 36 7.14 8.65 7.13
N LEU A 37 6.09 7.84 6.90
CA LEU A 37 4.81 8.31 6.34
C LEU A 37 4.00 9.12 7.35
N THR A 38 4.06 8.74 8.63
CA THR A 38 3.30 9.40 9.69
C THR A 38 4.07 10.53 10.38
N THR A 39 5.32 10.77 9.99
CA THR A 39 6.24 11.72 10.64
C THR A 39 6.42 11.43 12.14
N GLY A 40 6.30 10.17 12.54
CA GLY A 40 6.48 9.68 13.90
C GLY A 40 7.74 8.80 14.03
N ASP A 41 7.97 8.29 15.25
CA ASP A 41 9.11 7.44 15.56
C ASP A 41 8.79 5.94 15.48
N GLU A 42 7.50 5.58 15.44
CA GLU A 42 7.00 4.20 15.45
C GLU A 42 6.09 3.93 14.26
N TRP A 43 5.91 2.63 13.96
CA TRP A 43 4.86 2.20 13.04
C TRP A 43 3.49 2.49 13.63
N LEU A 44 2.53 2.80 12.76
CA LEU A 44 1.16 3.13 13.17
C LEU A 44 0.16 2.23 12.45
N LEU A 45 -0.73 1.59 13.21
CA LEU A 45 -1.89 0.87 12.69
C LEU A 45 -3.12 1.75 12.85
N ALA A 46 -3.84 1.98 11.75
CA ALA A 46 -5.08 2.74 11.72
C ALA A 46 -6.26 1.88 11.28
N ILE A 47 -7.39 2.06 11.95
CA ILE A 47 -8.63 1.35 11.69
C ILE A 47 -9.73 2.38 11.46
N ARG A 48 -10.34 2.35 10.27
CA ARG A 48 -11.49 3.20 9.94
C ARG A 48 -12.78 2.43 10.14
N LEU A 49 -13.65 2.96 10.99
CA LEU A 49 -14.99 2.43 11.23
C LEU A 49 -16.01 3.34 10.55
N LEU A 50 -16.81 2.77 9.64
CA LEU A 50 -17.83 3.49 8.89
C LEU A 50 -19.17 2.79 9.05
N GLY A 51 -20.20 3.56 9.38
CA GLY A 51 -21.55 3.03 9.58
C GLY A 51 -22.38 3.93 10.52
N PRO A 52 -23.57 3.45 10.91
CA PRO A 52 -24.39 4.05 11.97
C PRO A 52 -23.61 4.28 13.27
N ALA A 53 -23.98 5.32 14.02
CA ALA A 53 -23.21 5.77 15.20
C ALA A 53 -23.12 4.72 16.30
N ASP A 54 -24.20 3.99 16.55
CA ASP A 54 -24.29 2.87 17.49
C ASP A 54 -23.38 1.70 17.09
N GLN A 55 -23.35 1.34 15.80
CA GLN A 55 -22.46 0.32 15.27
C GLN A 55 -20.99 0.73 15.43
N VAL A 56 -20.64 1.97 15.06
CA VAL A 56 -19.29 2.50 15.17
C VAL A 56 -18.82 2.53 16.63
N LEU A 57 -19.69 2.94 17.56
CA LEU A 57 -19.40 2.91 19.00
C LEU A 57 -19.18 1.49 19.52
N ALA A 58 -20.01 0.53 19.09
CA ALA A 58 -19.88 -0.87 19.48
C ALA A 58 -18.58 -1.52 18.94
N GLU A 59 -18.23 -1.25 17.68
CA GLU A 59 -16.96 -1.70 17.09
C GLU A 59 -15.74 -1.04 17.76
N GLY A 60 -15.83 0.26 18.09
CA GLY A 60 -14.75 0.96 18.81
C GLY A 60 -14.47 0.37 20.19
N ARG A 61 -15.51 -0.03 20.93
CA ARG A 61 -15.35 -0.73 22.22
C ARG A 61 -14.70 -2.10 22.04
N ARG A 62 -15.21 -2.90 21.09
CA ARG A 62 -14.61 -4.20 20.77
C ARG A 62 -13.14 -4.09 20.39
N LEU A 63 -12.78 -3.05 19.64
CA LEU A 63 -11.40 -2.78 19.28
C LEU A 63 -10.54 -2.55 20.53
N ALA A 64 -10.96 -1.64 21.42
CA ALA A 64 -10.24 -1.33 22.65
C ALA A 64 -10.07 -2.55 23.56
N ASP A 65 -11.07 -3.44 23.61
CA ASP A 65 -11.05 -4.66 24.44
C ASP A 65 -10.24 -5.83 23.80
N SER A 66 -9.95 -5.74 22.50
CA SER A 66 -9.43 -6.88 21.73
C SER A 66 -7.92 -7.08 21.80
N SER A 67 -7.17 -6.05 22.19
CA SER A 67 -5.72 -6.07 22.26
C SER A 67 -5.21 -5.18 23.40
N ASP A 68 -3.94 -5.38 23.75
CA ASP A 68 -3.21 -4.57 24.74
C ASP A 68 -2.57 -3.31 24.13
N LEU A 69 -2.96 -2.96 22.90
CA LEU A 69 -2.49 -1.74 22.24
C LEU A 69 -3.18 -0.51 22.86
N ALA A 70 -2.41 0.57 22.99
CA ALA A 70 -2.92 1.86 23.42
C ALA A 70 -3.69 2.54 22.28
N TRP A 71 -4.93 2.10 22.05
CA TRP A 71 -5.80 2.66 21.02
C TRP A 71 -6.21 4.10 21.35
N ARG A 72 -6.04 4.99 20.38
CA ARG A 72 -6.50 6.38 20.43
C ARG A 72 -7.43 6.67 19.27
N GLU A 73 -8.54 7.34 19.55
CA GLU A 73 -9.41 7.89 18.53
C GLU A 73 -8.79 9.14 17.89
N LEU A 74 -8.68 9.16 16.57
CA LEU A 74 -8.29 10.31 15.77
C LEU A 74 -9.54 11.07 15.35
N ARG A 75 -9.54 12.39 15.55
CA ARG A 75 -10.69 13.25 15.24
C ARG A 75 -10.29 14.42 14.35
N GLY A 76 -11.26 14.89 13.56
CA GLY A 76 -11.14 16.10 12.75
C GLY A 76 -9.93 16.06 11.82
N GLU A 77 -9.09 17.08 11.93
CA GLU A 77 -7.93 17.26 11.06
C GLU A 77 -6.93 16.10 11.11
N GLN A 78 -6.71 15.48 12.28
CA GLN A 78 -5.77 14.36 12.43
C GLN A 78 -6.18 13.14 11.60
N GLN A 79 -7.48 12.83 11.59
CA GLN A 79 -8.02 11.76 10.76
C GLN A 79 -7.82 12.05 9.27
N VAL A 80 -8.12 13.29 8.85
CA VAL A 80 -7.98 13.72 7.45
C VAL A 80 -6.52 13.66 7.01
N LEU A 81 -5.60 14.17 7.84
CA LEU A 81 -4.18 14.19 7.53
C LEU A 81 -3.59 12.79 7.37
N LEU A 82 -3.97 11.84 8.24
CA LEU A 82 -3.51 10.47 8.17
C LEU A 82 -3.94 9.79 6.87
N TRP A 83 -5.25 9.79 6.57
CA TRP A 83 -5.77 9.11 5.37
C TRP A 83 -5.33 9.78 4.08
N ASN A 84 -5.13 11.10 4.08
CA ASN A 84 -4.53 11.80 2.94
C ASN A 84 -3.01 11.62 2.86
N GLY A 85 -2.35 11.15 3.93
CA GLY A 85 -0.90 10.95 3.97
C GLY A 85 -0.42 9.94 2.93
N SER A 86 -1.09 8.80 2.82
CA SER A 86 -0.76 7.78 1.82
C SER A 86 -1.01 8.22 0.38
N ALA A 87 -2.07 8.99 0.13
CA ALA A 87 -2.33 9.58 -1.17
C ALA A 87 -1.28 10.65 -1.53
N ARG A 88 -0.88 11.48 -0.55
CA ARG A 88 0.17 12.49 -0.72
C ARG A 88 1.54 11.89 -0.96
N ALA A 89 1.86 10.76 -0.32
CA ALA A 89 3.12 10.06 -0.57
C ALA A 89 3.33 9.76 -2.06
N VAL A 90 2.26 9.44 -2.80
CA VAL A 90 2.35 9.19 -4.26
C VAL A 90 2.81 10.42 -5.02
N THR A 91 2.41 11.63 -4.60
CA THR A 91 2.68 12.88 -5.32
C THR A 91 3.93 13.61 -4.84
N THR A 92 4.41 13.34 -3.62
CA THR A 92 5.55 14.06 -3.02
C THR A 92 6.91 13.47 -3.33
N VAL A 93 7.00 12.17 -3.68
CA VAL A 93 8.28 11.50 -3.98
C VAL A 93 8.29 10.85 -5.36
N PRO A 94 9.45 10.73 -6.03
CA PRO A 94 9.49 10.47 -7.46
C PRO A 94 8.97 9.09 -7.87
N VAL A 95 9.14 8.06 -7.04
CA VAL A 95 8.75 6.68 -7.36
C VAL A 95 7.67 6.20 -6.39
N THR A 96 6.66 5.52 -6.92
CA THR A 96 5.68 4.76 -6.14
C THR A 96 5.44 3.40 -6.79
N ILE A 97 5.49 2.35 -5.98
CA ILE A 97 5.13 0.99 -6.37
C ILE A 97 3.99 0.46 -5.51
N ARG A 98 3.21 -0.46 -6.08
CA ARG A 98 2.15 -1.19 -5.38
C ARG A 98 2.32 -2.69 -5.59
N LEU A 99 2.27 -3.44 -4.50
CA LEU A 99 2.30 -4.90 -4.47
C LEU A 99 0.95 -5.46 -4.08
N GLY A 100 0.52 -6.51 -4.78
CA GLY A 100 -0.60 -7.36 -4.33
C GLY A 100 -0.03 -8.57 -3.59
N VAL A 101 -0.15 -8.61 -2.27
CA VAL A 101 0.47 -9.62 -1.40
C VAL A 101 -0.64 -10.44 -0.76
N LEU A 102 -0.41 -11.72 -0.45
CA LEU A 102 -1.33 -12.42 0.44
C LEU A 102 -1.21 -11.81 1.85
N ALA A 103 -2.32 -11.65 2.57
CA ALA A 103 -2.31 -11.08 3.94
C ALA A 103 -1.31 -11.79 4.88
N ALA A 104 -1.14 -13.11 4.71
CA ALA A 104 -0.18 -13.91 5.47
C ALA A 104 1.30 -13.60 5.17
N GLY A 105 1.61 -13.05 3.99
CA GLY A 105 2.97 -12.73 3.55
C GLY A 105 3.30 -11.24 3.61
N ILE A 106 2.47 -10.43 4.29
CA ILE A 106 2.65 -8.97 4.31
C ILE A 106 3.95 -8.57 5.02
N ASP A 107 4.29 -9.23 6.14
CA ASP A 107 5.49 -8.93 6.92
C ASP A 107 6.75 -9.22 6.07
N ASP A 108 6.81 -10.40 5.44
CA ASP A 108 7.91 -10.78 4.52
C ASP A 108 8.04 -9.84 3.33
N ALA A 109 6.91 -9.33 2.80
CA ALA A 109 6.92 -8.39 1.69
C ALA A 109 7.42 -7.00 2.12
N ILE A 110 7.05 -6.54 3.32
CA ILE A 110 7.59 -5.31 3.90
C ILE A 110 9.11 -5.48 4.08
N ASP A 111 9.56 -6.56 4.71
CA ASP A 111 11.00 -6.82 4.93
C ASP A 111 11.79 -6.82 3.62
N LEU A 112 11.27 -7.48 2.59
CA LEU A 112 11.90 -7.49 1.27
C LEU A 112 11.99 -6.09 0.65
N VAL A 113 10.90 -5.32 0.69
CA VAL A 113 10.89 -3.95 0.15
C VAL A 113 11.86 -3.06 0.92
N VAL A 114 11.84 -3.12 2.25
CA VAL A 114 12.72 -2.33 3.12
C VAL A 114 14.19 -2.69 2.89
N ALA A 115 14.50 -3.99 2.76
CA ALA A 115 15.87 -4.44 2.50
C ALA A 115 16.41 -3.96 1.14
N ARG A 116 15.55 -3.78 0.14
CA ARG A 116 15.96 -3.40 -1.23
C ARG A 116 15.90 -1.91 -1.50
N LEU A 117 14.90 -1.22 -0.96
CA LEU A 117 14.62 0.18 -1.27
C LEU A 117 14.73 1.10 -0.06
N GLY A 118 14.96 0.56 1.14
CA GLY A 118 14.81 1.29 2.40
C GLY A 118 13.34 1.44 2.81
N GLU A 119 13.11 2.02 3.99
CA GLU A 119 11.77 2.14 4.58
C GLU A 119 10.80 2.92 3.68
N GLY A 120 11.23 4.08 3.20
CA GLY A 120 10.41 4.99 2.38
C GLY A 120 9.09 5.37 3.07
N LEU A 121 8.15 5.88 2.28
CA LEU A 121 6.78 6.14 2.74
C LEU A 121 5.94 4.89 2.43
N LEU A 122 5.73 4.05 3.43
CA LEU A 122 5.07 2.75 3.28
C LEU A 122 3.67 2.76 3.89
N SER A 123 2.70 2.23 3.12
CA SER A 123 1.33 1.93 3.55
C SER A 123 1.04 0.47 3.21
N ALA A 124 0.52 -0.30 4.15
CA ALA A 124 0.17 -1.69 3.92
C ALA A 124 -1.16 -2.07 4.57
N GLY A 125 -1.93 -2.93 3.90
CA GLY A 125 -3.14 -3.52 4.44
C GLY A 125 -2.86 -4.92 4.98
N PRO A 126 -2.52 -5.09 6.27
CA PRO A 126 -2.20 -6.41 6.84
C PRO A 126 -3.37 -7.39 6.81
N ALA A 127 -4.61 -6.90 6.68
CA ALA A 127 -5.80 -7.74 6.50
C ALA A 127 -6.19 -7.92 5.02
N SER A 128 -5.89 -6.96 4.15
CA SER A 128 -6.36 -6.93 2.76
C SER A 128 -5.33 -7.40 1.74
N GLY A 129 -4.05 -7.48 2.12
CA GLY A 129 -3.00 -7.99 1.23
C GLY A 129 -2.51 -6.97 0.19
N MET A 130 -2.35 -5.72 0.60
CA MET A 130 -1.84 -4.66 -0.27
C MET A 130 -0.64 -3.98 0.37
N LEU A 131 0.37 -3.64 -0.42
CA LEU A 131 1.50 -2.83 0.03
C LEU A 131 1.76 -1.74 -1.00
N ARG A 132 1.97 -0.52 -0.53
CA ARG A 132 2.41 0.61 -1.34
C ARG A 132 3.66 1.19 -0.70
N TRP A 133 4.68 1.40 -1.52
CA TRP A 133 5.92 2.05 -1.12
C TRP A 133 6.17 3.24 -2.05
N SER A 134 6.54 4.37 -1.47
CA SER A 134 6.89 5.58 -2.20
C SER A 134 8.23 6.12 -1.70
N GLY A 135 9.13 6.49 -2.61
CA GLY A 135 10.44 7.03 -2.23
C GLY A 135 11.33 7.36 -3.43
N GLU A 136 12.62 7.52 -3.12
CA GLU A 136 13.68 7.65 -4.12
C GLU A 136 14.36 6.31 -4.35
N THR A 137 14.52 5.91 -5.62
CA THR A 137 15.20 4.67 -5.97
C THR A 137 15.67 4.70 -7.43
N THR A 138 16.39 3.66 -7.84
CA THR A 138 16.93 3.49 -9.18
C THR A 138 16.15 2.46 -9.98
N ALA A 139 16.27 2.52 -11.31
CA ALA A 139 15.70 1.48 -12.18
C ALA A 139 16.29 0.10 -11.90
N ALA A 140 17.58 0.01 -11.57
CA ALA A 140 18.25 -1.25 -11.22
C ALA A 140 17.62 -1.90 -9.98
N ALA A 141 17.50 -1.14 -8.87
CA ALA A 141 16.91 -1.64 -7.63
C ALA A 141 15.46 -2.11 -7.82
N LEU A 142 14.67 -1.40 -8.64
CA LEU A 142 13.31 -1.82 -8.98
C LEU A 142 13.25 -3.10 -9.82
N ARG A 143 14.22 -3.32 -10.72
CA ARG A 143 14.28 -4.59 -11.47
C ARG A 143 14.65 -5.76 -10.59
N ASP A 144 15.64 -5.58 -9.72
CA ASP A 144 16.07 -6.62 -8.79
C ASP A 144 14.91 -7.02 -7.87
N LEU A 145 14.24 -6.02 -7.28
CA LEU A 145 13.04 -6.24 -6.49
C LEU A 145 11.95 -6.96 -7.30
N ARG A 146 11.73 -6.58 -8.57
CA ARG A 146 10.74 -7.25 -9.42
C ARG A 146 11.05 -8.73 -9.63
N LEU A 147 12.33 -9.06 -9.87
CA LEU A 147 12.75 -10.44 -10.10
C LEU A 147 12.53 -11.28 -8.84
N GLU A 148 12.85 -10.75 -7.66
CA GLU A 148 12.60 -11.43 -6.38
C GLU A 148 11.10 -11.60 -6.10
N LEU A 149 10.30 -10.56 -6.35
CA LEU A 149 8.84 -10.63 -6.20
C LEU A 149 8.22 -11.62 -7.18
N ALA A 150 8.73 -11.73 -8.40
CA ALA A 150 8.30 -12.72 -9.38
C ALA A 150 8.54 -14.16 -8.89
N GLY A 151 9.69 -14.41 -8.25
CA GLY A 151 9.98 -15.71 -7.61
C GLY A 151 9.06 -16.06 -6.43
N ARG A 152 8.33 -15.08 -5.91
CA ARG A 152 7.33 -15.23 -4.83
C ARG A 152 5.88 -15.10 -5.34
N GLU A 153 5.70 -15.00 -6.64
CA GLU A 153 4.40 -14.76 -7.29
C GLU A 153 3.68 -13.48 -6.80
N ILE A 154 4.43 -12.48 -6.35
CA ILE A 154 3.89 -11.20 -5.89
C ILE A 154 3.86 -10.20 -7.06
N PRO A 155 2.68 -9.79 -7.56
CA PRO A 155 2.59 -8.76 -8.59
C PRO A 155 3.07 -7.40 -8.07
N MET A 156 3.91 -6.73 -8.86
CA MET A 156 4.39 -5.36 -8.62
C MET A 156 3.97 -4.42 -9.75
N THR A 157 3.26 -3.35 -9.40
CA THR A 157 2.92 -2.24 -10.30
C THR A 157 3.75 -1.01 -9.95
N ILE A 158 4.32 -0.33 -10.95
CA ILE A 158 4.83 1.03 -10.79
C ILE A 158 3.65 1.98 -11.01
N GLU A 159 3.22 2.66 -9.97
CA GLU A 159 2.12 3.65 -10.06
C GLU A 159 2.64 5.00 -10.56
N ARG A 160 3.87 5.35 -10.17
CA ARG A 160 4.55 6.59 -10.56
C ARG A 160 6.06 6.37 -10.62
N ALA A 161 6.73 6.92 -11.64
CA ALA A 161 8.18 7.01 -11.71
C ALA A 161 8.61 8.00 -12.81
N PRO A 162 9.79 8.65 -12.69
CA PRO A 162 10.38 9.42 -13.78
C PRO A 162 10.45 8.63 -15.10
N ARG A 163 10.38 9.32 -16.25
CA ARG A 163 10.32 8.67 -17.57
C ARG A 163 11.49 7.75 -17.88
N ASN A 164 12.69 8.08 -17.40
CA ASN A 164 13.86 7.23 -17.56
C ASN A 164 13.68 5.90 -16.82
N ILE A 165 13.16 5.92 -15.58
CA ILE A 165 12.90 4.72 -14.78
C ILE A 165 11.73 3.92 -15.36
N SER A 166 10.60 4.55 -15.68
CA SER A 166 9.41 3.85 -16.17
C SER A 166 9.62 3.17 -17.52
N ARG A 167 10.39 3.77 -18.44
CA ARG A 167 10.78 3.14 -19.72
C ARG A 167 11.68 1.93 -19.50
N GLU A 168 12.57 2.04 -18.54
CA GLU A 168 13.63 1.08 -18.30
C GLU A 168 13.11 -0.17 -17.57
N VAL A 169 12.21 0.03 -16.60
CA VAL A 169 11.65 -1.04 -15.77
C VAL A 169 10.34 -1.57 -16.34
N GLY A 170 9.51 -0.73 -16.96
CA GLY A 170 8.14 -1.07 -17.38
C GLY A 170 7.13 -0.94 -16.23
N MET A 171 5.92 -0.45 -16.57
CA MET A 171 4.92 0.01 -15.58
C MET A 171 4.15 -1.10 -14.85
N LEU A 172 3.88 -2.21 -15.53
CA LEU A 172 3.12 -3.33 -14.97
C LEU A 172 4.03 -4.55 -14.81
N GLY A 173 4.03 -5.12 -13.61
CA GLY A 173 4.72 -6.36 -13.27
C GLY A 173 3.75 -7.38 -12.72
N ALA A 174 3.20 -8.18 -13.62
CA ALA A 174 2.82 -9.57 -13.35
C ALA A 174 2.90 -10.30 -14.69
N TYR A 175 4.05 -10.22 -15.36
CA TYR A 175 4.26 -11.01 -16.54
C TYR A 175 5.04 -12.25 -16.15
N ARG A 176 4.27 -13.33 -15.97
CA ARG A 176 4.71 -14.67 -16.39
C ARG A 176 5.59 -14.50 -17.63
N GLU A 177 6.74 -15.15 -17.67
CA GLU A 177 7.49 -15.28 -18.92
C GLU A 177 6.51 -15.68 -20.04
N GLY A 178 6.33 -14.82 -21.04
CA GLY A 178 5.39 -15.02 -22.16
C GLY A 178 4.09 -14.19 -22.17
N GLY A 179 3.64 -13.59 -21.07
CA GLY A 179 2.39 -12.81 -21.07
C GLY A 179 2.51 -11.43 -21.75
N GLY A 180 3.73 -10.90 -21.88
CA GLY A 180 3.97 -9.60 -22.52
C GLY A 180 3.45 -9.58 -23.95
N LEU A 181 3.54 -10.70 -24.66
CA LEU A 181 2.95 -10.88 -25.99
C LEU A 181 1.42 -10.87 -25.95
N ALA A 182 0.81 -11.56 -24.98
CA ALA A 182 -0.65 -11.63 -24.85
C ALA A 182 -1.29 -10.26 -24.60
N VAL A 183 -0.68 -9.43 -23.75
CA VAL A 183 -1.20 -8.08 -23.49
C VAL A 183 -0.80 -7.07 -24.56
N SER A 184 0.35 -7.26 -25.21
CA SER A 184 0.65 -6.52 -26.45
C SER A 184 -0.39 -6.79 -27.53
N GLN A 185 -0.84 -8.04 -27.66
CA GLN A 185 -1.91 -8.41 -28.61
C GLN A 185 -3.30 -7.96 -28.17
N LEU A 186 -3.63 -8.02 -26.88
CA LEU A 186 -4.86 -7.44 -26.34
C LEU A 186 -4.91 -5.93 -26.57
N ARG A 187 -3.77 -5.24 -26.44
CA ARG A 187 -3.66 -3.81 -26.70
C ARG A 187 -3.75 -3.48 -28.19
N LEU A 188 -3.13 -4.27 -29.06
CA LEU A 188 -3.28 -4.11 -30.52
C LEU A 188 -4.72 -4.34 -30.98
N SER A 189 -5.46 -5.23 -30.32
CA SER A 189 -6.85 -5.57 -30.67
C SER A 189 -7.88 -4.60 -30.09
N HIS A 190 -7.67 -4.10 -28.87
CA HIS A 190 -8.66 -3.29 -28.15
C HIS A 190 -8.28 -1.81 -28.03
N ASP A 191 -7.05 -1.46 -28.37
CA ASP A 191 -6.55 -0.08 -28.41
C ASP A 191 -5.61 0.17 -29.60
N PRO A 192 -6.06 -0.09 -30.85
CA PRO A 192 -5.20 0.01 -32.04
C PRO A 192 -4.68 1.44 -32.26
N GLN A 193 -5.39 2.44 -31.74
CA GLN A 193 -5.05 3.86 -31.84
C GLN A 193 -4.31 4.40 -30.61
N ARG A 194 -4.05 3.57 -29.59
CA ARG A 194 -3.38 3.96 -28.33
C ARG A 194 -4.07 5.10 -27.57
N VAL A 195 -5.41 5.13 -27.61
CA VAL A 195 -6.28 6.16 -27.06
C VAL A 195 -6.48 5.98 -25.54
N PHE A 196 -6.36 4.75 -25.02
CA PHE A 196 -6.42 4.51 -23.58
C PHE A 196 -5.07 4.87 -22.94
N ALA A 197 -4.90 6.17 -22.61
CA ALA A 197 -3.75 6.70 -21.90
C ALA A 197 -3.78 6.26 -20.41
N THR A 198 -2.74 5.58 -19.89
CA THR A 198 -1.45 6.07 -19.36
C THR A 198 -1.53 6.47 -17.88
N PRO A 199 -0.51 6.16 -17.05
CA PRO A 199 -0.39 6.59 -15.64
C PRO A 199 -0.56 8.10 -15.45
N LEU A 200 -0.79 8.50 -14.19
CA LEU A 200 -1.15 9.86 -13.74
C LEU A 200 -0.24 11.03 -14.19
N ASP A 201 0.91 10.76 -14.82
CA ASP A 201 1.74 11.76 -15.53
C ASP A 201 1.35 11.90 -17.01
N ALA A 202 0.07 11.69 -17.33
CA ALA A 202 -0.49 11.90 -18.65
C ALA A 202 -1.21 13.24 -18.72
N GLU A 203 -0.44 14.33 -18.78
CA GLU A 203 -0.96 15.56 -19.40
C GLU A 203 -0.18 15.88 -20.68
N THR A 204 -0.94 15.70 -21.77
CA THR A 204 -1.07 16.63 -22.89
C THR A 204 0.20 17.34 -23.35
N GLY A 205 0.71 16.88 -24.49
CA GLY A 205 1.54 17.75 -25.32
C GLY A 205 0.72 18.92 -25.85
N SER A 206 1.21 20.12 -25.63
CA SER A 206 1.82 20.97 -26.66
C SER A 206 2.53 22.13 -26.00
#